data_AF-A0A969N732-F1
#
_entry.id   AF-A0A969N732-F1
#
_cell.length_a   1.000
_cell.length_b   1.000
_cell.length_c   1.000
_cell.angle_alpha   90.00
_cell.angle_beta   90.00
_cell.angle_gamma   90.00
#
_symmetry.space_group_name_H-M   'P 1'
#
loop_
_entity.id
_entity.type
_entity.pdbx_description
1 polymer ?
#
loop_
_entity_poly.entity_id
_entity_poly.type
_entity_poly.pdbx_seq_one_letter_code
_entity_poly.pdbx_strand_id
1 'polypeptide(L)'
;MVERANGQSVVLAIQDTTDLDFSSLQQTSGLGFINQSPQQGIKVHSCFAVSGKGEPLGLLHSSHLEPRPALWQAGTAAQEGNLLWQYCLRLGWGVGVEPLAGA
;
A
#
# COMPACT_ATOMS: atom_id res chain seq x y z
N MET A 1 1.03 13.81 11.54
CA MET A 1 2.32 13.20 11.17
C MET A 1 3.34 14.27 10.83
N VAL A 2 3.03 15.23 9.95
CA VAL A 2 3.95 16.32 9.53
C VAL A 2 4.62 17.03 10.72
N GLU A 3 3.87 17.41 11.75
CA GLU A 3 4.43 18.04 12.96
C GLU A 3 5.40 17.14 13.75
N ARG A 4 5.21 15.81 13.72
CA ARG A 4 6.08 14.85 14.42
C ARG A 4 7.33 14.52 13.62
N ALA A 5 7.25 14.59 12.29
CA ALA A 5 8.38 14.46 11.40
C ALA A 5 9.26 15.73 11.39
N ASN A 6 8.67 16.88 11.71
CA ASN A 6 9.39 18.14 11.81
C ASN A 6 10.46 18.07 12.92
N GLY A 7 11.70 18.35 12.56
CA GLY A 7 12.86 18.24 13.46
C GLY A 7 13.53 16.86 13.52
N GLN A 8 13.02 15.86 12.79
CA GLN A 8 13.73 14.58 12.63
C GLN A 8 14.81 14.73 11.55
N SER A 9 16.06 14.34 11.86
CA SER A 9 17.16 14.40 10.89
C SER A 9 17.01 13.39 9.76
N VAL A 10 16.40 12.24 10.05
CA VAL A 10 16.11 11.16 9.10
C VAL A 10 14.74 10.59 9.42
N VAL A 11 13.94 10.39 8.38
CA VAL A 11 12.65 9.71 8.42
C VAL A 11 12.68 8.55 7.44
N LEU A 12 12.38 7.34 7.92
CA LEU A 12 12.19 6.17 7.08
C LEU A 12 10.71 6.06 6.70
N ALA A 13 10.43 6.07 5.41
CA ALA A 13 9.10 5.84 4.85
C ALA A 13 8.95 4.35 4.47
N ILE A 14 8.40 3.56 5.39
CA ILE A 14 8.18 2.13 5.20
C ILE A 14 6.93 1.93 4.35
N GLN A 15 7.05 1.28 3.20
CA GLN A 15 5.92 0.94 2.35
C GLN A 15 5.59 -0.54 2.46
N ASP A 16 4.32 -0.84 2.67
CA ASP A 16 3.83 -2.22 2.75
C ASP A 16 2.43 -2.35 2.13
N THR A 17 2.10 -3.57 1.67
CA THR A 17 0.79 -3.89 1.10
C THR A 17 0.16 -5.04 1.88
N THR A 18 -0.97 -4.75 2.52
CA THR A 18 -1.72 -5.72 3.33
C THR A 18 -3.03 -6.07 2.64
N ASP A 19 -3.35 -7.36 2.62
CA ASP A 19 -4.64 -7.88 2.17
C ASP A 19 -5.63 -7.92 3.34
N LEU A 20 -6.79 -7.30 3.17
CA LEU A 20 -7.92 -7.40 4.09
C LEU A 20 -8.93 -8.41 3.53
N ASP A 21 -9.03 -9.57 4.19
CA ASP A 21 -9.94 -10.65 3.82
C ASP A 21 -11.31 -10.45 4.51
N PHE A 22 -12.37 -10.35 3.69
CA PHE A 22 -13.75 -10.22 4.15
C PHE A 22 -14.61 -11.44 3.77
N SER A 23 -14.02 -12.53 3.31
CA SER A 23 -14.73 -13.72 2.80
C SER A 23 -15.69 -14.36 3.80
N SER A 24 -15.45 -14.18 5.10
CA SER A 24 -16.29 -14.70 6.18
C SER A 24 -17.50 -13.80 6.51
N LEU A 25 -17.52 -12.57 6.01
CA LEU A 25 -18.58 -11.60 6.30
C LEU A 25 -19.69 -11.70 5.26
N GLN A 26 -20.79 -12.37 5.61
CA GLN A 26 -21.91 -12.61 4.68
C GLN A 26 -22.62 -11.35 4.18
N GLN A 27 -22.47 -10.22 4.88
CA GLN A 27 -23.05 -8.93 4.49
C GLN A 27 -22.14 -8.12 3.56
N THR A 28 -20.88 -8.53 3.40
CA THR A 28 -19.92 -7.87 2.53
C THR A 28 -19.96 -8.54 1.16
N SER A 29 -20.54 -7.85 0.18
CA SER A 29 -20.70 -8.36 -1.20
C SER A 29 -20.14 -7.36 -2.22
N GLY A 30 -19.89 -7.83 -3.44
CA GLY A 30 -19.39 -6.98 -4.53
C GLY A 30 -17.88 -6.74 -4.53
N LEU A 31 -17.13 -7.30 -3.58
CA LEU A 31 -15.67 -7.26 -3.57
C LEU A 31 -15.07 -8.28 -4.55
N GLY A 32 -13.95 -7.92 -5.16
CA GLY A 32 -13.19 -8.86 -5.99
C GLY A 32 -12.22 -9.73 -5.20
N PHE A 33 -11.54 -10.61 -5.93
CA PHE A 33 -10.59 -11.57 -5.35
C PHE A 33 -9.25 -10.90 -5.01
N ILE A 34 -8.81 -11.06 -3.77
CA ILE A 34 -7.51 -10.51 -3.31
C ILE A 34 -6.32 -11.38 -3.71
N ASN A 35 -6.55 -12.66 -4.00
CA ASN A 35 -5.52 -13.63 -4.37
C ASN A 35 -6.05 -14.59 -5.44
N GLN A 36 -5.22 -15.56 -5.85
CA GLN A 36 -5.65 -16.65 -6.75
C GLN A 36 -6.67 -17.60 -6.11
N SER A 37 -6.79 -17.56 -4.78
CA SER A 37 -7.88 -18.21 -4.05
C SER A 37 -9.15 -17.35 -4.13
N PRO A 38 -10.35 -17.95 -3.97
CA PRO A 38 -11.62 -17.22 -4.04
C PRO A 38 -11.88 -16.29 -2.84
N GLN A 39 -10.83 -15.84 -2.14
CA GLN A 39 -10.96 -14.91 -1.04
C GLN A 39 -11.33 -13.52 -1.55
N GLN A 40 -12.39 -12.95 -1.00
CA GLN A 40 -12.92 -11.64 -1.38
C GLN A 40 -12.47 -10.58 -0.39
N GLY A 41 -11.95 -9.48 -0.90
CA GLY A 41 -11.37 -8.48 -0.03
C GLY A 41 -10.83 -7.25 -0.73
N ILE A 42 -9.95 -6.58 -0.02
CA ILE A 42 -9.41 -5.27 -0.33
C ILE A 42 -7.89 -5.32 -0.17
N LYS A 43 -7.13 -4.84 -1.15
CA LYS A 43 -5.69 -4.58 -0.97
C LYS A 43 -5.48 -3.16 -0.47
N VAL A 44 -4.69 -3.01 0.58
CA VAL A 44 -4.35 -1.70 1.17
C VAL A 44 -2.84 -1.50 1.08
N HIS A 45 -2.43 -0.45 0.39
CA HIS A 45 -1.03 -0.03 0.33
C HIS A 45 -0.83 1.16 1.27
N SER A 46 0.03 0.97 2.27
CA SER A 46 0.28 1.96 3.31
C SER A 46 1.75 2.39 3.32
N CYS A 47 1.97 3.66 3.64
CA CYS A 47 3.29 4.21 3.88
C CYS A 47 3.34 4.74 5.31
N PHE A 48 4.24 4.21 6.12
CA PHE A 48 4.37 4.50 7.53
C PHE A 48 5.73 5.14 7.81
N ALA A 49 5.72 6.30 8.48
CA ALA A 49 6.93 7.01 8.83
C ALA A 49 7.46 6.60 10.19
N VAL A 50 8.77 6.38 10.24
CA VAL A 50 9.53 6.02 11.44
C VAL A 50 10.75 6.94 11.53
N SER A 51 11.11 7.38 12.74
CA SER A 51 12.32 8.18 12.96
C SER A 51 13.58 7.34 12.73
N GLY A 52 14.73 7.98 12.53
CA GLY A 52 16.02 7.29 12.48
C GLY A 52 16.36 6.48 13.75
N LYS A 53 15.63 6.70 14.86
CA LYS A 53 15.74 5.93 16.12
C LYS A 53 14.73 4.77 16.23
N GLY A 54 13.87 4.57 15.23
CA GLY A 54 12.85 3.52 15.23
C GLY A 54 11.51 3.92 15.84
N GLU A 55 11.28 5.20 16.13
CA GLU A 55 10.03 5.66 16.75
C GLU A 55 8.94 5.90 15.70
N PRO A 56 7.70 5.41 15.90
CA PRO A 56 6.61 5.62 14.96
C PRO A 56 6.20 7.10 14.92
N LEU A 57 6.33 7.74 13.76
CA LEU A 57 5.94 9.13 13.51
C LEU A 57 4.50 9.22 12.96
N GLY A 58 4.03 8.15 12.33
CA GLY A 58 2.64 7.97 11.92
C GLY A 58 2.49 7.58 10.44
N LEU A 59 1.24 7.50 9.99
CA LEU A 59 0.90 7.16 8.61
C LEU A 59 1.11 8.36 7.68
N LEU A 60 1.90 8.16 6.61
CA LEU A 60 2.14 9.13 5.54
C LEU A 60 1.04 9.06 4.48
N HIS A 61 0.71 7.83 4.08
CA HIS A 61 -0.23 7.59 3.01
C HIS A 61 -0.91 6.24 3.20
N SER A 62 -2.16 6.15 2.76
CA SER A 62 -2.87 4.89 2.62
C SER A 62 -3.73 4.99 1.39
N SER A 63 -3.60 3.99 0.52
CA SER A 63 -4.48 3.81 -0.63
C SER A 63 -5.04 2.41 -0.62
N HIS A 64 -6.19 2.28 -1.26
CA HIS A 64 -6.90 1.03 -1.36
C HIS A 64 -7.17 0.73 -2.84
N LEU A 65 -6.95 -0.53 -3.21
CA LEU A 65 -7.38 -1.10 -4.47
C LEU A 65 -8.48 -2.15 -4.25
N GLU A 66 -9.65 -1.93 -4.84
CA GLU A 66 -10.64 -2.99 -5.02
C GLU A 66 -10.20 -3.90 -6.16
N PRO A 67 -9.97 -5.20 -5.93
CA PRO A 67 -9.64 -6.11 -7.00
C PRO A 67 -10.82 -6.15 -7.99
N ARG A 68 -10.56 -5.96 -9.28
CA ARG A 68 -11.63 -6.04 -10.29
C ARG A 68 -11.92 -7.51 -10.61
N PRO A 69 -13.17 -8.01 -10.43
CA PRO A 69 -13.51 -9.43 -10.63
C PRO A 69 -13.14 -9.98 -12.02
N ALA A 70 -13.22 -9.14 -13.06
CA ALA A 70 -12.99 -9.55 -14.44
C ALA A 70 -11.51 -9.72 -14.83
N LEU A 71 -10.56 -9.13 -14.07
CA LEU A 71 -9.13 -9.19 -14.43
C LEU A 71 -8.44 -10.46 -13.94
N TRP A 72 -9.03 -11.17 -12.96
CA TRP A 72 -8.42 -12.37 -12.36
C TRP A 72 -8.87 -13.69 -12.99
N GLN A 73 -9.92 -13.68 -13.83
CA GLN A 73 -10.40 -14.89 -14.52
C GLN A 73 -9.44 -15.37 -15.62
N ALA A 74 -8.50 -14.52 -16.05
CA ALA A 74 -7.40 -14.90 -16.91
C ALA A 74 -6.17 -15.18 -16.03
N GLY A 75 -5.88 -16.45 -15.75
CA GLY A 75 -4.81 -16.89 -14.85
C GLY A 75 -3.40 -16.41 -15.21
N THR A 76 -3.07 -15.15 -14.94
CA THR A 76 -1.73 -14.59 -15.09
C THR A 76 -1.27 -13.94 -13.79
N ALA A 77 -0.86 -14.80 -12.85
CA ALA A 77 -0.12 -14.44 -11.63
C ALA A 77 1.05 -13.47 -11.86
N ALA A 78 1.61 -13.47 -13.07
CA ALA A 78 2.70 -12.59 -13.47
C ALA A 78 2.28 -11.11 -13.69
N GLN A 79 0.99 -10.81 -13.81
CA GLN A 79 0.51 -9.44 -14.06
C GLN A 79 0.20 -8.66 -12.77
N GLU A 80 -0.10 -9.32 -11.65
CA GLU A 80 -0.45 -8.66 -10.37
C GLU A 80 0.72 -7.89 -9.78
N GLY A 81 1.90 -8.51 -9.75
CA GLY A 81 3.13 -7.86 -9.31
C GLY A 81 3.48 -6.64 -10.18
N ASN A 82 3.18 -6.71 -11.48
CA ASN A 82 3.46 -5.64 -12.45
C ASN A 82 2.45 -4.48 -12.35
N LEU A 83 1.17 -4.75 -12.09
CA LEU A 83 0.14 -3.71 -11.97
C LEU A 83 0.23 -2.92 -10.66
N LEU A 84 0.57 -3.58 -9.55
CA LEU A 84 0.84 -2.91 -8.28
C LEU A 84 2.12 -2.05 -8.38
N TRP A 85 3.19 -2.57 -8.99
CA TRP A 85 4.40 -1.79 -9.25
C TRP A 85 4.16 -0.60 -10.21
N GLN A 86 3.42 -0.82 -11.30
CA GLN A 86 3.07 0.25 -12.25
C GLN A 86 2.14 1.30 -11.63
N TYR A 87 1.27 0.92 -10.69
CA TYR A 87 0.46 1.86 -9.93
C TYR A 87 1.32 2.70 -8.99
N CYS A 88 2.24 2.07 -8.24
CA CYS A 88 3.23 2.78 -7.42
C CYS A 88 4.10 3.74 -8.27
N LEU A 89 4.55 3.32 -9.46
CA LEU A 89 5.28 4.18 -10.39
C LEU A 89 4.43 5.32 -10.97
N ARG A 90 3.15 5.07 -11.32
CA ARG A 90 2.24 6.10 -11.85
C ARG A 90 1.88 7.18 -10.84
N LEU A 91 1.88 6.83 -9.55
CA LEU A 91 1.71 7.80 -8.48
C LEU A 91 2.99 8.62 -8.23
N GLY A 92 4.13 8.25 -8.86
CA GLY A 92 5.42 8.96 -8.80
C GLY A 92 6.44 8.38 -7.80
N TRP A 93 6.24 7.16 -7.29
CA TRP A 93 6.90 6.69 -6.07
C TRP A 93 7.90 5.57 -6.41
N GLY A 94 9.09 5.98 -6.82
CA GLY A 94 10.30 5.15 -6.70
C GLY A 94 10.92 5.32 -5.32
N VAL A 95 11.75 4.38 -4.86
CA VAL A 95 12.52 4.50 -3.61
C VAL A 95 13.40 5.75 -3.68
N GLY A 96 12.86 6.86 -3.18
CA GLY A 96 13.53 8.15 -3.10
C GLY A 96 13.81 8.43 -1.64
N VAL A 97 15.08 8.40 -1.26
CA VAL A 97 15.54 9.14 -0.09
C VAL A 97 15.52 10.60 -0.53
N GLU A 98 14.39 11.29 -0.38
CA GLU A 98 14.39 12.74 -0.53
C GLU A 98 15.10 13.31 0.69
N PRO A 99 16.26 13.98 0.53
CA PRO A 99 16.72 14.84 1.59
C PRO A 99 15.67 15.94 1.73
N LEU A 100 15.19 16.16 2.96
CA LEU A 100 14.50 17.40 3.28
C LEU A 100 15.49 18.53 2.96
N ALA A 101 15.33 19.12 1.79
CA ALA A 101 16.16 20.20 1.31
C ALA A 101 15.95 21.41 2.23
N GLY A 102 16.94 21.64 3.09
CA GLY A 102 17.57 22.94 3.28
C GLY A 102 16.75 24.09 3.88
N ALA A 103 17.25 24.53 5.04
CA ALA A 103 17.22 25.87 5.64
C ALA A 103 15.94 26.33 6.34
#